data_AF-A0A084G320-F1
#
_entry.id   AF-A0A084G320-F1
#
_cell.length_a   1.000
_cell.length_b   1.000
_cell.length_c   1.000
_cell.angle_alpha   90.00
_cell.angle_beta   90.00
_cell.angle_gamma   90.00
#
_symmetry.space_group_name_H-M   'P 1'
#
loop_
_entity.id
_entity.type
_entity.pdbx_description
1 polymer ?
#
loop_
_entity_poly.entity_id
_entity_poly.type
_entity_poly.pdbx_seq_one_letter_code
_entity_poly.pdbx_strand_id
1 'polypeptide(L)'
;MGGTWTPESPPCSVPVESKEMRVVLHFHGGAYILGNGRDGDTGFLAQNYIKHGRFTHVFTPQYRLATGPHGRFPAALQDSLSAYLHLVNTLKISPQQIVVGGDSAGGNIVMALLRYIFHHGEELAIPWPAAVLLWSPWTSIATSTDASAMRASPNYATDYIPENFPLWGVHGLTGGGRISPDDPYLSPGDGHGFKSPAPIWVNTGRLEALHSANGDFVETFKKAGTEIEWDVDENCPHDIGLMGRRFKFATSWKWMRMKAVVGGVDLRDGGIEDDFEACFDVNLKTTISASYSEVSENRSIGSRYMSGYILAGPSWYLASAHLDPQLAVNLISRKYAKHLKLDFEEMRNTTPVASGGEPQVEGSEPTSDVRPPMSKQTHTVRKATLSDAPEIASLGAEVFRKTFGHSAPEADVQNYIDENYSVEGVTAHLQHSSRETLVAVDAEGRVKGYATLTKGTSEPCVDDVPDKAELQRLYVDASALGMGIGGLLERAVEDLAREGGFRHLWLGVWEENHVAKRAYEKWGYKRVGEHTFYLGSDAQTDYVMLKAL
;
A
#
# COMPACT_ATOMS: atom_id res chain seq x y z
N MET A 1 14.61 0.63 4.90
CA MET A 1 13.23 0.16 4.64
C MET A 1 12.40 0.55 5.84
N GLY A 2 11.29 1.27 5.62
CA GLY A 2 10.36 1.66 6.69
C GLY A 2 9.40 0.51 7.02
N GLY A 3 8.67 0.66 8.12
CA GLY A 3 7.58 -0.23 8.48
C GLY A 3 6.60 0.46 9.42
N THR A 4 5.37 -0.04 9.50
CA THR A 4 4.37 0.46 10.45
C THR A 4 4.26 -0.53 11.60
N TRP A 5 4.17 0.00 12.81
CA TRP A 5 3.88 -0.78 14.00
C TRP A 5 2.43 -0.50 14.42
N THR A 6 1.71 -1.55 14.80
CA THR A 6 0.39 -1.46 15.39
C THR A 6 0.42 -2.15 16.77
N PRO A 7 -0.07 -1.52 17.86
CA PRO A 7 -0.58 -0.15 17.91
C PRO A 7 0.52 0.92 17.83
N GLU A 8 1.71 0.63 18.34
CA GLU A 8 2.90 1.48 18.29
C GLU A 8 4.17 0.64 18.36
N SER A 9 5.33 1.25 18.08
CA SER A 9 6.60 0.53 18.15
C SER A 9 6.97 0.23 19.60
N PRO A 10 7.44 -1.00 19.92
CA PRO A 10 7.87 -1.31 21.27
C PRO A 10 9.04 -0.41 21.69
N PRO A 11 9.09 0.05 22.96
CA PRO A 11 10.22 0.81 23.47
C PRO A 11 11.54 0.06 23.25
N CYS A 12 12.61 0.78 22.91
CA CYS A 12 13.95 0.18 22.72
C CYS A 12 14.51 -0.55 23.96
N SER A 13 13.85 -0.46 25.12
CA SER A 13 14.30 -0.99 26.41
C SER A 13 13.24 -1.78 27.19
N VAL A 14 12.20 -2.31 26.54
CA VAL A 14 11.33 -3.28 27.23
C VAL A 14 12.17 -4.51 27.56
N PRO A 15 12.17 -5.03 28.79
CA PRO A 15 12.87 -6.27 29.08
C PRO A 15 12.30 -7.36 28.17
N VAL A 16 13.18 -7.85 27.29
CA VAL A 16 13.01 -8.93 26.31
C VAL A 16 12.39 -10.21 26.93
N GLU A 17 12.39 -10.30 28.25
CA GLU A 17 11.82 -11.39 29.05
C GLU A 17 10.34 -11.24 29.40
N SER A 18 9.66 -10.16 28.98
CA SER A 18 8.21 -10.08 29.06
C SER A 18 7.60 -11.19 28.20
N LYS A 19 7.25 -12.33 28.82
CA LYS A 19 6.51 -13.45 28.21
C LYS A 19 5.18 -13.03 27.56
N GLU A 20 4.76 -11.78 27.76
CA GLU A 20 3.54 -11.21 27.21
C GLU A 20 3.70 -10.69 25.78
N MET A 21 4.92 -10.34 25.32
CA MET A 21 5.09 -9.78 23.98
C MET A 21 5.01 -10.88 22.92
N ARG A 22 4.08 -10.73 21.98
CA ARG A 22 3.93 -11.55 20.76
C ARG A 22 3.78 -10.63 19.56
N VAL A 23 4.62 -10.85 18.55
CA VAL A 23 4.73 -9.98 17.37
C VAL A 23 4.37 -10.75 16.11
N VAL A 24 3.50 -10.17 15.28
CA VAL A 24 3.37 -10.61 13.90
C VAL A 24 4.24 -9.73 13.00
N LEU A 25 5.21 -10.32 12.30
CA LEU A 25 5.89 -9.69 11.17
C LEU A 25 5.07 -9.99 9.92
N HIS A 26 4.29 -9.01 9.43
CA HIS A 26 3.35 -9.24 8.34
C HIS A 26 3.77 -8.56 7.03
N PHE A 27 3.82 -9.31 5.93
CA PHE A 27 4.09 -8.81 4.59
C PHE A 27 2.79 -8.69 3.80
N HIS A 28 2.52 -7.50 3.25
CA HIS A 28 1.29 -7.25 2.51
C HIS A 28 1.28 -7.93 1.13
N GLY A 29 0.08 -8.18 0.61
CA GLY A 29 -0.16 -8.63 -0.76
C GLY A 29 -0.10 -7.51 -1.79
N GLY A 30 -0.63 -7.78 -2.99
CA GLY A 30 -0.58 -6.84 -4.12
C GLY A 30 0.33 -7.26 -5.27
N ALA A 31 0.47 -8.57 -5.50
CA ALA A 31 1.21 -9.16 -6.63
C ALA A 31 2.66 -8.63 -6.80
N TYR A 32 3.33 -8.24 -5.71
CA TYR A 32 4.63 -7.55 -5.69
C TYR A 32 4.67 -6.16 -6.33
N ILE A 33 3.59 -5.68 -6.92
CA ILE A 33 3.55 -4.45 -7.72
C ILE A 33 2.73 -3.34 -7.07
N LEU A 34 1.95 -3.70 -6.05
CA LEU A 34 1.04 -2.82 -5.35
C LEU A 34 1.09 -3.02 -3.83
N GLY A 35 0.47 -2.08 -3.13
CA GLY A 35 0.33 -2.10 -1.68
C GLY A 35 1.52 -1.48 -0.95
N ASN A 36 1.33 -1.22 0.34
CA ASN A 36 2.39 -0.84 1.25
C ASN A 36 2.02 -1.23 2.68
N GLY A 37 2.99 -1.48 3.55
CA GLY A 37 2.70 -1.81 4.95
C GLY A 37 2.23 -0.64 5.83
N ARG A 38 1.52 0.35 5.31
CA ARG A 38 0.87 1.40 6.15
C ARG A 38 -0.56 1.03 6.49
N ASP A 39 -1.14 1.75 7.44
CA ASP A 39 -2.49 1.49 7.94
C ASP A 39 -3.58 1.51 6.86
N GLY A 40 -3.36 2.26 5.77
CA GLY A 40 -4.30 2.31 4.64
C GLY A 40 -4.55 0.94 4.00
N ASP A 41 -3.52 0.10 3.93
CA ASP A 41 -3.60 -1.23 3.33
C ASP A 41 -3.62 -2.32 4.41
N THR A 42 -2.77 -2.20 5.43
CA THR A 42 -2.55 -3.28 6.42
C THR A 42 -3.21 -3.04 7.77
N GLY A 43 -3.75 -1.84 8.03
CA GLY A 43 -4.22 -1.47 9.37
C GLY A 43 -5.41 -2.31 9.85
N PHE A 44 -6.34 -2.65 8.95
CA PHE A 44 -7.46 -3.54 9.29
C PHE A 44 -6.96 -4.92 9.70
N LEU A 45 -6.08 -5.53 8.92
CA LEU A 45 -5.50 -6.84 9.20
C LEU A 45 -4.70 -6.81 10.52
N ALA A 46 -3.84 -5.79 10.70
CA ALA A 46 -3.03 -5.63 11.91
C ALA A 46 -3.90 -5.49 13.17
N GLN A 47 -4.98 -4.71 13.11
CA GLN A 47 -5.92 -4.57 14.21
C GLN A 47 -6.66 -5.88 14.51
N ASN A 48 -7.01 -6.68 13.50
CA ASN A 48 -7.66 -7.97 13.73
C ASN A 48 -6.72 -9.00 14.33
N TYR A 49 -5.44 -9.01 13.96
CA TYR A 49 -4.45 -9.82 14.68
C TYR A 49 -4.39 -9.48 16.17
N ILE A 50 -4.43 -8.20 16.54
CA ILE A 50 -4.39 -7.80 17.96
C ILE A 50 -5.71 -8.11 18.67
N LYS A 51 -6.84 -7.88 17.99
CA LYS A 51 -8.18 -8.03 18.59
C LYS A 51 -8.61 -9.50 18.73
N HIS A 52 -8.26 -10.32 17.74
CA HIS A 52 -8.74 -11.70 17.63
C HIS A 52 -7.62 -12.73 17.79
N GLY A 53 -6.38 -12.36 17.51
CA GLY A 53 -5.21 -13.10 17.94
C GLY A 53 -4.73 -12.57 19.30
N ARG A 54 -3.94 -13.36 20.04
CA ARG A 54 -3.30 -12.88 21.28
C ARG A 54 -2.00 -12.13 20.97
N PHE A 55 -1.97 -11.39 19.86
CA PHE A 55 -0.81 -10.62 19.45
C PHE A 55 -0.82 -9.26 20.12
N THR A 56 0.33 -8.87 20.66
CA THR A 56 0.48 -7.55 21.27
C THR A 56 0.86 -6.49 20.25
N HIS A 57 1.59 -6.90 19.21
CA HIS A 57 2.14 -6.00 18.20
C HIS A 57 2.08 -6.65 16.82
N VAL A 58 1.92 -5.81 15.81
CA VAL A 58 2.09 -6.19 14.41
C VAL A 58 3.07 -5.21 13.77
N PHE A 59 4.06 -5.73 13.07
CA PHE A 59 5.01 -4.95 12.29
C PHE A 59 4.83 -5.26 10.80
N THR A 60 4.51 -4.25 10.02
CA THR A 60 4.26 -4.35 8.57
C THR A 60 5.32 -3.57 7.79
N PRO A 61 6.33 -4.25 7.19
CA PRO A 61 7.38 -3.60 6.42
C PRO A 61 6.90 -2.99 5.11
N GLN A 62 7.61 -1.97 4.62
CA GLN A 62 7.46 -1.41 3.27
C GLN A 62 8.55 -1.98 2.38
N TYR A 63 8.37 -3.24 1.95
CA TYR A 63 9.31 -3.90 1.05
C TYR A 63 9.30 -3.27 -0.35
N ARG A 64 10.39 -3.43 -1.10
CA ARG A 64 10.51 -2.90 -2.47
C ARG A 64 9.57 -3.63 -3.42
N LEU A 65 8.73 -2.88 -4.13
CA LEU A 65 7.83 -3.40 -5.16
C LEU A 65 8.59 -3.68 -6.47
N ALA A 66 8.20 -4.76 -7.16
CA ALA A 66 8.83 -5.26 -8.38
C ALA A 66 8.78 -4.29 -9.56
N THR A 67 7.85 -3.34 -9.56
CA THR A 67 7.79 -2.26 -10.52
C THR A 67 8.88 -1.22 -10.29
N GLY A 68 9.30 -0.99 -9.04
CA GLY A 68 10.27 0.05 -8.68
C GLY A 68 11.72 -0.27 -9.07
N PRO A 69 12.60 0.76 -9.09
CA PRO A 69 14.03 0.56 -9.27
C PRO A 69 14.59 -0.45 -8.26
N HIS A 70 15.34 -1.45 -8.73
CA HIS A 70 15.91 -2.52 -7.90
C HIS A 70 14.88 -3.32 -7.07
N GLY A 71 13.62 -3.36 -7.50
CA GLY A 71 12.55 -4.07 -6.79
C GLY A 71 12.24 -5.47 -7.31
N ARG A 72 12.82 -5.88 -8.44
CA ARG A 72 12.66 -7.24 -8.99
C ARG A 72 13.21 -8.30 -8.04
N PHE A 73 12.89 -9.57 -8.28
CA PHE A 73 13.47 -10.66 -7.50
C PHE A 73 15.01 -10.57 -7.49
N PRO A 74 15.69 -10.70 -6.33
CA PRO A 74 15.19 -11.12 -5.02
C PRO A 74 14.94 -9.97 -4.01
N ALA A 75 14.61 -8.75 -4.45
CA ALA A 75 14.55 -7.58 -3.57
C ALA A 75 13.59 -7.72 -2.38
N ALA A 76 12.38 -8.22 -2.61
CA ALA A 76 11.39 -8.42 -1.54
C ALA A 76 11.85 -9.50 -0.52
N LEU A 77 12.56 -10.54 -0.97
CA LEU A 77 13.20 -11.53 -0.08
C LEU A 77 14.33 -10.92 0.76
N GLN A 78 15.16 -10.07 0.16
CA GLN A 78 16.20 -9.36 0.91
C GLN A 78 15.60 -8.45 1.98
N ASP A 79 14.50 -7.79 1.64
CA ASP A 79 13.76 -6.92 2.55
C ASP A 79 13.10 -7.73 3.67
N SER A 80 12.48 -8.87 3.37
CA SER A 80 11.87 -9.72 4.39
C SER A 80 12.89 -10.29 5.37
N LEU A 81 14.04 -10.74 4.87
CA LEU A 81 15.14 -11.18 5.71
C LEU A 81 15.68 -10.04 6.58
N SER A 82 15.83 -8.84 6.01
CA SER A 82 16.30 -7.66 6.76
C SER A 82 15.32 -7.28 7.88
N ALA A 83 14.01 -7.33 7.63
CA ALA A 83 12.99 -7.06 8.62
C ALA A 83 13.01 -8.10 9.75
N TYR A 84 13.07 -9.38 9.41
CA TYR A 84 13.12 -10.46 10.39
C TYR A 84 14.37 -10.39 11.28
N LEU A 85 15.55 -10.21 10.66
CA LEU A 85 16.81 -10.03 11.40
C LEU A 85 16.84 -8.74 12.22
N HIS A 86 16.13 -7.70 11.82
CA HIS A 86 15.99 -6.50 12.65
C HIS A 86 15.25 -6.83 13.95
N LEU A 87 14.11 -7.54 13.89
CA LEU A 87 13.38 -7.95 15.09
C LEU A 87 14.24 -8.82 16.01
N VAL A 88 14.91 -9.84 15.46
CA VAL A 88 15.71 -10.79 16.25
C VAL A 88 17.01 -10.16 16.76
N ASN A 89 17.81 -9.54 15.89
CA ASN A 89 19.17 -9.13 16.24
C ASN A 89 19.26 -7.71 16.78
N THR A 90 18.36 -6.82 16.37
CA THR A 90 18.39 -5.41 16.79
C THR A 90 17.43 -5.16 17.95
N LEU A 91 16.17 -5.54 17.79
CA LEU A 91 15.15 -5.37 18.84
C LEU A 91 15.21 -6.49 19.89
N LYS A 92 16.04 -7.52 19.65
CA LYS A 92 16.25 -8.64 20.58
C LYS A 92 14.98 -9.40 20.92
N ILE A 93 13.98 -9.37 20.04
CA ILE A 93 12.74 -10.13 20.24
C ILE A 93 13.05 -11.60 20.02
N SER A 94 12.67 -12.45 20.99
CA SER A 94 12.89 -13.89 20.86
C SER A 94 12.19 -14.44 19.61
N PRO A 95 12.83 -15.30 18.80
CA PRO A 95 12.17 -15.93 17.65
C PRO A 95 10.89 -16.68 18.02
N GLN A 96 10.82 -17.22 19.24
CA GLN A 96 9.62 -17.88 19.79
C GLN A 96 8.47 -16.92 20.10
N GLN A 97 8.71 -15.60 20.06
CA GLN A 97 7.70 -14.55 20.19
C GLN A 97 7.29 -13.95 18.83
N ILE A 98 7.88 -14.41 17.73
CA ILE A 98 7.65 -13.88 16.40
C ILE A 98 6.85 -14.89 15.58
N VAL A 99 5.68 -14.46 15.12
CA VAL A 99 4.93 -15.12 14.06
C VAL A 99 5.16 -14.36 12.78
N VAL A 100 5.43 -15.06 11.68
CA VAL A 100 5.60 -14.42 10.37
C VAL A 100 4.32 -14.61 9.57
N GLY A 101 3.74 -13.51 9.11
CA GLY A 101 2.47 -13.47 8.40
C GLY A 101 2.60 -12.90 7.00
N GLY A 102 1.72 -13.30 6.09
CA GLY A 102 1.62 -12.66 4.79
C GLY A 102 0.33 -12.99 4.06
N ASP A 103 -0.18 -12.02 3.31
CA ASP A 103 -1.37 -12.18 2.46
C ASP A 103 -0.99 -12.18 0.98
N SER A 104 -1.59 -13.06 0.17
CA SER A 104 -1.36 -13.12 -1.28
C SER A 104 0.14 -13.16 -1.63
N ALA A 105 0.67 -12.18 -2.37
CA ALA A 105 2.09 -12.04 -2.68
C ALA A 105 2.98 -11.90 -1.43
N GLY A 106 2.47 -11.31 -0.34
CA GLY A 106 3.13 -11.30 0.96
C GLY A 106 3.30 -12.70 1.53
N GLY A 107 2.32 -13.58 1.35
CA GLY A 107 2.44 -15.00 1.68
C GLY A 107 3.54 -15.70 0.87
N ASN A 108 3.70 -15.32 -0.40
CA ASN A 108 4.83 -15.78 -1.23
C ASN A 108 6.19 -15.32 -0.68
N ILE A 109 6.30 -14.03 -0.28
CA ILE A 109 7.50 -13.47 0.37
C ILE A 109 7.86 -14.25 1.63
N VAL A 110 6.87 -14.60 2.45
CA VAL A 110 7.07 -15.41 3.64
C VAL A 110 7.65 -16.78 3.29
N MET A 111 7.09 -17.46 2.29
CA MET A 111 7.62 -18.77 1.87
C MET A 111 9.04 -18.68 1.29
N ALA A 112 9.37 -17.60 0.56
CA ALA A 112 10.72 -17.34 0.10
C ALA A 112 11.70 -17.13 1.27
N LEU A 113 11.27 -16.40 2.32
CA LEU A 113 12.04 -16.21 3.55
C LEU A 113 12.28 -17.54 4.27
N LEU A 114 11.24 -18.36 4.44
CA LEU A 114 11.36 -19.67 5.09
C LEU A 114 12.26 -20.62 4.30
N ARG A 115 12.20 -20.61 2.95
CA ARG A 115 13.13 -21.38 2.12
C ARG A 115 14.57 -20.93 2.33
N TYR A 116 14.80 -19.62 2.43
CA TYR A 116 16.13 -19.08 2.71
C TYR A 116 16.65 -19.56 4.08
N ILE A 117 15.80 -19.51 5.11
CA ILE A 117 16.12 -20.04 6.45
C ILE A 117 16.36 -21.56 6.39
N PHE A 118 15.59 -22.29 5.60
CA PHE A 118 15.78 -23.73 5.42
C PHE A 118 17.15 -24.08 4.85
N HIS A 119 17.60 -23.37 3.81
CA HIS A 119 18.89 -23.67 3.16
C HIS A 119 20.10 -23.08 3.90
N HIS A 120 19.94 -21.92 4.53
CA HIS A 120 21.08 -21.14 5.02
C HIS A 120 21.00 -20.78 6.51
N GLY A 121 19.88 -21.06 7.18
CA GLY A 121 19.64 -20.62 8.55
C GLY A 121 20.61 -21.23 9.56
N GLU A 122 21.00 -22.49 9.39
CA GLU A 122 22.01 -23.11 10.26
C GLU A 122 23.38 -22.45 10.10
N GLU A 123 23.86 -22.27 8.86
CA GLU A 123 25.15 -21.64 8.58
C GLU A 123 25.19 -20.18 9.06
N LEU A 124 24.10 -19.45 8.86
CA LEU A 124 24.01 -18.02 9.15
C LEU A 124 23.45 -17.71 10.54
N ALA A 125 23.19 -18.74 11.36
CA ALA A 125 22.54 -18.63 12.66
C ALA A 125 21.23 -17.82 12.62
N ILE A 126 20.42 -18.03 11.58
CA ILE A 126 19.10 -17.42 11.44
C ILE A 126 18.06 -18.37 12.06
N PRO A 127 17.45 -18.03 13.20
CA PRO A 127 16.49 -18.90 13.86
C PRO A 127 15.15 -18.95 13.11
N TRP A 128 14.42 -20.04 13.27
CA TRP A 128 13.03 -20.16 12.80
C TRP A 128 12.07 -19.31 13.64
N PRO A 129 11.02 -18.72 13.03
CA PRO A 129 9.94 -18.09 13.78
C PRO A 129 9.11 -19.12 14.54
N ALA A 130 8.27 -18.65 15.46
CA ALA A 130 7.40 -19.51 16.27
C ALA A 130 6.34 -20.24 15.44
N ALA A 131 5.73 -19.54 14.49
CA ALA A 131 4.71 -20.06 13.59
C ALA A 131 4.55 -19.15 12.36
N VAL A 132 3.76 -19.61 11.39
CA VAL A 132 3.52 -18.90 10.12
C VAL A 132 2.02 -18.79 9.85
N LEU A 133 1.55 -17.60 9.47
CA LEU A 133 0.15 -17.33 9.12
C LEU A 133 0.05 -16.83 7.68
N LEU A 134 -0.52 -17.64 6.79
CA LEU A 134 -0.69 -17.32 5.38
C LEU A 134 -2.16 -17.08 5.07
N TRP A 135 -2.46 -15.93 4.46
CA TRP A 135 -3.81 -15.56 4.03
C TRP A 135 -3.88 -15.57 2.50
N SER A 136 -4.64 -16.51 1.95
CA SER A 136 -4.77 -16.72 0.50
C SER A 136 -3.42 -16.58 -0.23
N PRO A 137 -2.36 -17.31 0.18
CA PRO A 137 -1.01 -17.07 -0.32
C PRO A 137 -0.94 -17.27 -1.84
N TRP A 138 -0.12 -16.47 -2.52
CA TRP A 138 0.16 -16.71 -3.93
C TRP A 138 1.29 -17.74 -4.03
N THR A 139 0.94 -19.02 -4.19
CA THR A 139 1.88 -20.14 -4.02
C THR A 139 2.52 -20.63 -5.32
N SER A 140 2.04 -20.17 -6.47
CA SER A 140 2.54 -20.54 -7.79
C SER A 140 2.58 -19.32 -8.71
N ILE A 141 3.79 -18.82 -8.96
CA ILE A 141 4.05 -17.79 -9.98
C ILE A 141 4.03 -18.43 -11.36
N ALA A 142 4.46 -19.69 -11.49
CA ALA A 142 4.53 -20.40 -12.77
C ALA A 142 3.16 -20.56 -13.44
N THR A 143 2.12 -20.90 -12.67
CA THR A 143 0.73 -21.02 -13.18
C THR A 143 0.09 -19.67 -13.49
N SER A 144 0.70 -18.56 -13.07
CA SER A 144 0.20 -17.19 -13.27
C SER A 144 0.88 -16.48 -14.43
N THR A 145 1.64 -17.21 -15.27
CA THR A 145 2.31 -16.69 -16.47
C THR A 145 1.37 -16.51 -17.67
N ASP A 146 0.15 -17.06 -17.59
CA ASP A 146 -0.89 -16.93 -18.60
C ASP A 146 -2.21 -16.51 -17.95
N ALA A 147 -2.77 -15.40 -18.43
CA ALA A 147 -4.08 -14.91 -18.02
C ALA A 147 -5.21 -15.94 -18.28
N SER A 148 -5.06 -16.82 -19.28
CA SER A 148 -6.02 -17.88 -19.56
C SER A 148 -6.11 -18.92 -18.44
N ALA A 149 -5.00 -19.20 -17.76
CA ALA A 149 -4.96 -20.13 -16.63
C ALA A 149 -5.79 -19.62 -15.45
N MET A 150 -5.72 -18.32 -15.17
CA MET A 150 -6.57 -17.70 -14.13
C MET A 150 -8.05 -17.75 -14.51
N ARG A 151 -8.38 -17.46 -15.78
CA ARG A 151 -9.77 -17.55 -16.29
C ARG A 151 -10.33 -18.96 -16.28
N ALA A 152 -9.47 -19.97 -16.39
CA ALA A 152 -9.86 -21.37 -16.36
C ALA A 152 -10.22 -21.86 -14.94
N SER A 153 -9.88 -21.09 -13.90
CA SER A 153 -10.29 -21.41 -12.53
C SER A 153 -11.83 -21.44 -12.43
N PRO A 154 -12.43 -22.49 -11.84
CA PRO A 154 -13.89 -22.56 -11.65
C PRO A 154 -14.41 -21.41 -10.76
N ASN A 155 -13.52 -20.83 -9.95
CA ASN A 155 -13.80 -19.74 -9.03
C ASN A 155 -13.50 -18.36 -9.62
N TYR A 156 -13.01 -18.27 -10.86
CA TYR A 156 -12.68 -16.98 -11.48
C TYR A 156 -13.89 -16.03 -11.51
N ALA A 157 -15.08 -16.57 -11.75
CA ALA A 157 -16.31 -15.79 -11.80
C ALA A 157 -16.77 -15.23 -10.45
N THR A 158 -16.28 -15.78 -9.33
CA THR A 158 -16.67 -15.44 -7.96
C THR A 158 -15.60 -14.66 -7.20
N ASP A 159 -14.42 -14.50 -7.80
CA ASP A 159 -13.28 -13.78 -7.23
C ASP A 159 -13.13 -12.37 -7.84
N TYR A 160 -12.45 -11.46 -7.12
CA TYR A 160 -12.20 -10.10 -7.58
C TYR A 160 -10.82 -9.91 -8.22
N ILE A 161 -9.92 -10.90 -8.14
CA ILE A 161 -8.62 -10.81 -8.82
C ILE A 161 -8.85 -10.94 -10.33
N PRO A 162 -8.56 -9.91 -11.14
CA PRO A 162 -8.60 -10.06 -12.57
C PRO A 162 -7.37 -10.82 -13.07
N GLU A 163 -7.52 -11.43 -14.22
CA GLU A 163 -6.54 -12.32 -14.82
C GLU A 163 -5.19 -11.65 -15.15
N ASN A 164 -5.20 -10.34 -15.41
CA ASN A 164 -4.03 -9.56 -15.80
C ASN A 164 -3.21 -9.07 -14.61
N PHE A 165 -3.77 -9.06 -13.40
CA PHE A 165 -3.06 -8.57 -12.23
C PHE A 165 -1.90 -9.48 -11.79
N PRO A 166 -2.10 -10.81 -11.61
CA PRO A 166 -1.00 -11.74 -11.36
C PRO A 166 0.04 -11.70 -12.48
N LEU A 167 -0.39 -11.60 -13.74
CA LEU A 167 0.52 -11.54 -14.90
C LEU A 167 1.47 -10.34 -14.84
N TRP A 168 0.96 -9.18 -14.43
CA TRP A 168 1.80 -8.00 -14.22
C TRP A 168 2.81 -8.22 -13.08
N GLY A 169 2.37 -8.87 -11.99
CA GLY A 169 3.25 -9.31 -10.91
C GLY A 169 4.39 -10.22 -11.39
N VAL A 170 4.05 -11.26 -12.17
CA VAL A 170 5.03 -12.18 -12.77
C VAL A 170 6.04 -11.42 -13.62
N HIS A 171 5.59 -10.53 -14.50
CA HIS A 171 6.49 -9.77 -15.37
C HIS A 171 7.43 -8.84 -14.59
N GLY A 172 6.90 -8.14 -13.58
CA GLY A 172 7.68 -7.28 -12.69
C GLY A 172 8.76 -8.09 -11.96
N LEU A 173 8.35 -9.19 -11.33
CA LEU A 173 9.20 -10.00 -10.46
C LEU A 173 10.32 -10.72 -11.24
N THR A 174 9.97 -11.33 -12.38
CA THR A 174 10.87 -12.20 -13.17
C THR A 174 11.77 -11.46 -14.15
N GLY A 175 11.62 -10.14 -14.31
CA GLY A 175 12.44 -9.40 -15.28
C GLY A 175 12.04 -9.64 -16.73
N GLY A 176 10.83 -10.14 -17.00
CA GLY A 176 10.42 -10.58 -18.33
C GLY A 176 11.11 -11.90 -18.74
N GLY A 177 11.24 -12.85 -17.81
CA GLY A 177 11.83 -14.17 -18.05
C GLY A 177 13.33 -14.32 -17.74
N ARG A 178 13.93 -13.34 -17.05
CA ARG A 178 15.32 -13.46 -16.55
C ARG A 178 15.44 -14.44 -15.39
N ILE A 179 14.38 -14.57 -14.60
CA ILE A 179 14.22 -15.55 -13.54
C ILE A 179 13.08 -16.48 -13.94
N SER A 180 13.26 -17.78 -13.74
CA SER A 180 12.21 -18.76 -14.00
C SER A 180 11.00 -18.48 -13.10
N PRO A 181 9.78 -18.38 -13.64
CA PRO A 181 8.56 -18.36 -12.83
C PRO A 181 8.42 -19.60 -11.93
N ASP A 182 8.99 -20.74 -12.32
CA ASP A 182 9.02 -22.00 -11.55
C ASP A 182 10.20 -22.08 -10.56
N ASP A 183 10.93 -20.98 -10.33
CA ASP A 183 11.98 -20.96 -9.32
C ASP A 183 11.38 -21.36 -7.95
N PRO A 184 12.03 -22.24 -7.16
CA PRO A 184 11.51 -22.71 -5.88
C PRO A 184 11.18 -21.58 -4.89
N TYR A 185 11.87 -20.43 -4.97
CA TYR A 185 11.58 -19.26 -4.14
C TYR A 185 10.32 -18.50 -4.59
N LEU A 186 9.95 -18.64 -5.86
CA LEU A 186 8.79 -17.98 -6.45
C LEU A 186 7.56 -18.89 -6.45
N SER A 187 7.69 -20.18 -6.72
CA SER A 187 6.56 -21.09 -6.86
C SER A 187 6.62 -22.23 -5.84
N PRO A 188 6.59 -21.96 -4.52
CA PRO A 188 6.74 -23.00 -3.50
C PRO A 188 5.69 -24.11 -3.57
N GLY A 189 4.51 -23.86 -4.14
CA GLY A 189 3.43 -24.85 -4.30
C GLY A 189 3.65 -25.87 -5.42
N ASP A 190 4.56 -25.61 -6.36
CA ASP A 190 4.70 -26.40 -7.59
C ASP A 190 5.67 -27.57 -7.40
N GLY A 191 5.47 -28.35 -6.32
CA GLY A 191 6.33 -29.49 -5.97
C GLY A 191 7.62 -29.14 -5.24
N HIS A 192 7.82 -27.86 -4.91
CA HIS A 192 9.04 -27.36 -4.27
C HIS A 192 9.00 -27.40 -2.73
N GLY A 193 8.22 -28.31 -2.14
CA GLY A 193 8.05 -28.40 -0.68
C GLY A 193 9.36 -28.67 0.08
N PHE A 194 9.47 -28.10 1.28
CA PHE A 194 10.55 -28.39 2.23
C PHE A 194 10.00 -28.53 3.65
N LYS A 195 10.77 -29.15 4.54
CA LYS A 195 10.38 -29.33 5.94
C LYS A 195 10.63 -28.06 6.74
N SER A 196 9.56 -27.40 7.17
CA SER A 196 9.59 -26.30 8.12
C SER A 196 9.41 -26.84 9.54
N PRO A 197 10.33 -26.55 10.49
CA PRO A 197 10.10 -26.76 11.92
C PRO A 197 9.04 -25.82 12.49
N ALA A 198 8.84 -24.64 11.89
CA ALA A 198 7.77 -23.73 12.27
C ALA A 198 6.45 -24.22 11.63
N PRO A 199 5.38 -24.42 12.42
CA PRO A 199 4.10 -24.86 11.89
C PRO A 199 3.44 -23.74 11.08
N ILE A 200 2.74 -24.13 10.01
CA ILE A 200 2.14 -23.23 9.04
C ILE A 200 0.62 -23.34 9.10
N TRP A 201 -0.06 -22.21 9.23
CA TRP A 201 -1.50 -22.13 9.05
C TRP A 201 -1.81 -21.36 7.77
N VAL A 202 -2.66 -21.94 6.94
CA VAL A 202 -3.08 -21.37 5.66
C VAL A 202 -4.58 -21.15 5.69
N ASN A 203 -5.02 -19.91 5.51
CA ASN A 203 -6.42 -19.59 5.25
C ASN A 203 -6.64 -19.31 3.77
N THR A 204 -7.80 -19.70 3.25
CA THR A 204 -8.18 -19.56 1.85
C THR A 204 -9.69 -19.46 1.76
N GLY A 205 -10.22 -18.59 0.90
CA GLY A 205 -11.63 -18.60 0.52
C GLY A 205 -11.93 -19.74 -0.44
N ARG A 206 -13.03 -20.48 -0.24
CA ARG A 206 -13.46 -21.53 -1.20
C ARG A 206 -13.77 -20.97 -2.58
N LEU A 207 -14.16 -19.70 -2.66
CA LEU A 207 -14.59 -19.02 -3.89
C LEU A 207 -13.46 -18.19 -4.52
N GLU A 208 -12.22 -18.31 -4.04
CA GLU A 208 -11.08 -17.62 -4.61
C GLU A 208 -10.44 -18.40 -5.77
N ALA A 209 -9.88 -17.69 -6.73
CA ALA A 209 -9.27 -18.25 -7.92
C ALA A 209 -8.00 -19.05 -7.60
N LEU A 210 -7.30 -18.69 -6.51
CA LEU A 210 -6.11 -19.38 -5.98
C LEU A 210 -6.43 -20.62 -5.13
N HIS A 211 -7.70 -20.93 -4.90
CA HIS A 211 -8.11 -21.99 -3.97
C HIS A 211 -7.44 -23.34 -4.25
N SER A 212 -7.47 -23.79 -5.51
CA SER A 212 -6.87 -25.07 -5.92
C SER A 212 -5.35 -25.07 -5.73
N ALA A 213 -4.67 -23.99 -6.11
CA ALA A 213 -3.22 -23.85 -5.94
C ALA A 213 -2.81 -23.84 -4.45
N ASN A 214 -3.66 -23.30 -3.56
CA ASN A 214 -3.45 -23.38 -2.12
C ASN A 214 -3.63 -24.81 -1.59
N GLY A 215 -4.56 -25.59 -2.14
CA GLY A 215 -4.68 -27.02 -1.85
C GLY A 215 -3.43 -27.81 -2.27
N ASP A 216 -2.94 -27.60 -3.50
CA ASP A 216 -1.73 -28.26 -4.01
C ASP A 216 -0.48 -27.90 -3.20
N PHE A 217 -0.37 -26.62 -2.80
CA PHE A 217 0.69 -26.14 -1.90
C PHE A 217 0.65 -26.84 -0.54
N VAL A 218 -0.52 -26.93 0.09
CA VAL A 218 -0.69 -27.61 1.38
C VAL A 218 -0.26 -29.07 1.27
N GLU A 219 -0.72 -29.79 0.24
CA GLU A 219 -0.35 -31.19 0.03
C GLU A 219 1.14 -31.36 -0.24
N THR A 220 1.75 -30.44 -0.99
CA THR A 220 3.19 -30.41 -1.25
C THR A 220 3.99 -30.27 0.06
N PHE A 221 3.58 -29.39 0.97
CA PHE A 221 4.27 -29.19 2.25
C PHE A 221 4.00 -30.29 3.28
N LYS A 222 2.78 -30.87 3.29
CA LYS A 222 2.50 -32.07 4.09
C LYS A 222 3.41 -33.23 3.69
N LYS A 223 3.56 -33.48 2.38
CA LYS A 223 4.44 -34.53 1.84
C LYS A 223 5.91 -34.29 2.21
N ALA A 224 6.34 -33.03 2.28
CA ALA A 224 7.67 -32.65 2.74
C ALA A 224 7.86 -32.81 4.27
N GLY A 225 6.82 -33.18 5.02
CA GLY A 225 6.87 -33.38 6.47
C GLY A 225 6.75 -32.09 7.29
N THR A 226 6.24 -31.02 6.70
CA THR A 226 5.87 -29.79 7.41
C THR A 226 4.52 -29.96 8.09
N GLU A 227 4.43 -29.48 9.33
CA GLU A 227 3.14 -29.34 10.00
C GLU A 227 2.39 -28.14 9.41
N ILE A 228 1.36 -28.42 8.62
CA ILE A 228 0.60 -27.42 7.89
C ILE A 228 -0.91 -27.69 8.00
N GLU A 229 -1.64 -26.68 8.46
CA GLU A 229 -3.11 -26.70 8.54
C GLU A 229 -3.70 -25.85 7.40
N TRP A 230 -4.78 -26.36 6.80
CA TRP A 230 -5.53 -25.65 5.78
C TRP A 230 -6.94 -25.34 6.29
N ASP A 231 -7.20 -24.07 6.51
CA ASP A 231 -8.49 -23.52 6.88
C ASP A 231 -9.17 -22.91 5.65
N VAL A 232 -10.40 -23.33 5.38
CA VAL A 232 -11.14 -22.86 4.22
C VAL A 232 -12.44 -22.20 4.64
N ASP A 233 -12.58 -20.92 4.29
CA ASP A 233 -13.82 -20.18 4.42
C ASP A 233 -14.74 -20.45 3.22
N GLU A 234 -15.79 -21.25 3.43
CA GLU A 234 -16.65 -21.81 2.36
C GLU A 234 -17.32 -20.79 1.43
N ASN A 235 -17.49 -19.54 1.87
CA ASN A 235 -18.24 -18.53 1.12
C ASN A 235 -17.42 -17.26 0.83
N CYS A 236 -16.09 -17.34 0.94
CA CYS A 236 -15.23 -16.17 0.80
C CYS A 236 -14.44 -16.17 -0.52
N PRO A 237 -14.24 -14.97 -1.13
CA PRO A 237 -13.30 -14.76 -2.24
C PRO A 237 -11.86 -14.58 -1.70
N HIS A 238 -10.93 -14.18 -2.56
CA HIS A 238 -9.52 -14.05 -2.23
C HIS A 238 -9.26 -13.10 -1.06
N ASP A 239 -8.40 -13.50 -0.14
CA ASP A 239 -7.76 -12.61 0.84
C ASP A 239 -8.74 -11.77 1.67
N ILE A 240 -9.50 -12.48 2.49
CA ILE A 240 -10.36 -11.91 3.53
C ILE A 240 -9.56 -11.13 4.59
N GLY A 241 -8.26 -11.40 4.69
CA GLY A 241 -7.34 -10.70 5.56
C GLY A 241 -7.27 -9.22 5.19
N LEU A 242 -7.01 -8.96 3.91
CA LEU A 242 -6.94 -7.63 3.33
C LEU A 242 -8.33 -7.02 3.09
N MET A 243 -9.27 -7.80 2.55
CA MET A 243 -10.52 -7.27 2.02
C MET A 243 -11.73 -7.39 2.94
N GLY A 244 -11.57 -7.99 4.12
CA GLY A 244 -12.67 -8.23 5.06
C GLY A 244 -13.45 -6.96 5.46
N ARG A 245 -12.79 -5.81 5.55
CA ARG A 245 -13.48 -4.51 5.78
C ARG A 245 -14.36 -4.09 4.60
N ARG A 246 -13.89 -4.33 3.37
CA ARG A 246 -14.54 -3.87 2.13
C ARG A 246 -15.73 -4.75 1.77
N PHE A 247 -15.63 -6.05 2.02
CA PHE A 247 -16.69 -7.02 1.74
C PHE A 247 -17.48 -7.46 2.98
N LYS A 248 -17.25 -6.83 4.13
CA LYS A 248 -17.95 -7.08 5.41
C LYS A 248 -17.80 -8.52 5.94
N PHE A 249 -16.68 -9.20 5.68
CA PHE A 249 -16.39 -10.57 6.17
C PHE A 249 -15.85 -10.62 7.61
N ALA A 250 -16.38 -9.78 8.52
CA ALA A 250 -15.87 -9.67 9.90
C ALA A 250 -16.00 -10.96 10.74
N THR A 251 -16.80 -11.94 10.28
CA THR A 251 -17.00 -13.22 10.97
C THR A 251 -15.84 -14.21 10.80
N SER A 252 -15.08 -14.16 9.70
CA SER A 252 -14.00 -15.12 9.45
C SER A 252 -12.85 -15.01 10.47
N TRP A 253 -12.57 -13.81 10.96
CA TRP A 253 -11.60 -13.56 12.03
C TRP A 253 -11.96 -14.19 13.38
N LYS A 254 -13.24 -14.51 13.62
CA LYS A 254 -13.65 -15.25 14.83
C LYS A 254 -13.13 -16.69 14.79
N TRP A 255 -12.96 -17.27 13.61
CA TRP A 255 -12.44 -18.63 13.44
C TRP A 255 -10.95 -18.71 13.74
N MET A 256 -10.16 -17.68 13.37
CA MET A 256 -8.76 -17.57 13.78
C MET A 256 -8.58 -17.66 15.30
N ARG A 257 -9.49 -17.06 16.09
CA ARG A 257 -9.47 -17.16 17.56
C ARG A 257 -9.77 -18.58 18.06
N MET A 258 -10.66 -19.30 17.39
CA MET A 258 -11.10 -20.66 17.79
C MET A 258 -10.09 -21.74 17.40
N LYS A 259 -9.40 -21.56 16.26
CA LYS A 259 -8.44 -22.51 15.68
C LYS A 259 -6.97 -22.14 15.94
N ALA A 260 -6.72 -21.25 16.89
CA ALA A 260 -5.41 -20.66 17.14
C ALA A 260 -4.38 -21.64 17.77
N VAL A 261 -4.43 -22.93 17.45
CA VAL A 261 -3.39 -23.91 17.77
C VAL A 261 -2.75 -24.31 16.46
N VAL A 262 -1.63 -23.67 16.14
CA VAL A 262 -0.90 -23.97 14.91
C VAL A 262 0.25 -24.87 15.28
N GLY A 263 0.13 -26.15 14.95
CA GLY A 263 1.12 -27.18 15.23
C GLY A 263 1.60 -27.28 16.68
N GLY A 264 0.65 -27.41 17.61
CA GLY A 264 0.93 -27.48 19.05
C GLY A 264 1.34 -26.15 19.69
N VAL A 265 1.62 -25.10 18.89
CA VAL A 265 1.77 -23.73 19.39
C VAL A 265 0.39 -23.16 19.64
N ASP A 266 -0.04 -23.19 20.90
CA ASP A 266 -1.27 -22.55 21.29
C ASP A 266 -1.08 -21.02 21.28
N LEU A 267 -1.55 -20.36 20.22
CA LEU A 267 -1.68 -18.91 20.17
C LEU A 267 -2.69 -18.42 21.25
N ARG A 268 -3.33 -19.32 22.02
CA ARG A 268 -4.26 -19.06 23.11
C ARG A 268 -3.69 -19.08 24.54
N ASP A 269 -2.45 -19.49 24.78
CA ASP A 269 -2.04 -19.72 26.19
C ASP A 269 -1.91 -18.44 27.03
N GLY A 270 -2.51 -18.45 28.22
CA GLY A 270 -2.73 -17.30 29.13
C GLY A 270 -4.20 -17.19 29.50
N GLY A 271 -4.65 -18.04 30.43
CA GLY A 271 -6.04 -18.42 30.65
C GLY A 271 -7.03 -17.28 30.92
N ILE A 272 -8.15 -17.31 30.18
CA ILE A 272 -9.49 -16.86 30.60
C ILE A 272 -10.48 -17.81 29.91
N GLU A 273 -11.16 -18.61 30.74
CA GLU A 273 -12.47 -19.19 30.47
C GLU A 273 -13.47 -18.04 30.26
N ASP A 274 -14.34 -18.13 29.25
CA ASP A 274 -15.69 -17.59 29.35
C ASP A 274 -16.57 -18.22 28.26
N ASP A 275 -17.66 -18.83 28.74
CA ASP A 275 -18.73 -19.55 28.05
C ASP A 275 -19.18 -18.95 26.70
N PHE A 276 -19.27 -19.77 25.64
CA PHE A 276 -20.02 -19.43 24.43
C PHE A 276 -20.75 -20.63 23.80
N GLU A 277 -21.26 -21.54 24.63
CA GLU A 277 -22.18 -22.63 24.24
C GLU A 277 -23.62 -22.16 23.92
N ALA A 278 -23.93 -20.86 23.85
CA ALA A 278 -25.32 -20.38 23.79
C ALA A 278 -25.78 -19.70 22.48
N CYS A 279 -25.12 -19.89 21.33
CA CYS A 279 -25.61 -19.33 20.06
C CYS A 279 -25.37 -20.24 18.84
N PHE A 280 -25.70 -21.52 18.97
CA PHE A 280 -26.05 -22.37 17.84
C PHE A 280 -27.57 -22.53 17.79
N ASP A 281 -28.29 -21.51 17.32
CA ASP A 281 -29.60 -21.70 16.70
C ASP A 281 -30.16 -20.44 16.03
N VAL A 282 -29.61 -20.00 14.89
CA VAL A 282 -30.36 -19.16 13.94
C VAL A 282 -29.95 -19.48 12.51
N ASN A 283 -30.80 -20.27 11.85
CA ASN A 283 -31.05 -20.40 10.42
C ASN A 283 -30.21 -19.48 9.48
N LEU A 284 -29.00 -19.94 9.13
CA LEU A 284 -28.02 -19.25 8.26
C LEU A 284 -28.39 -19.20 6.76
N LYS A 285 -29.59 -19.64 6.37
CA LYS A 285 -30.02 -19.68 4.96
C LYS A 285 -30.62 -18.36 4.44
N THR A 286 -31.07 -17.46 5.29
CA THR A 286 -31.84 -16.27 4.86
C THR A 286 -31.01 -14.98 4.79
N THR A 287 -29.90 -14.85 5.52
CA THR A 287 -29.02 -13.66 5.42
C THR A 287 -28.02 -13.78 4.27
N ILE A 288 -27.71 -15.00 3.84
CA ILE A 288 -26.82 -15.26 2.71
C ILE A 288 -27.53 -14.96 1.38
N SER A 289 -28.84 -15.18 1.23
CA SER A 289 -29.50 -14.90 -0.06
C SER A 289 -29.66 -13.41 -0.37
N ALA A 290 -29.79 -12.55 0.65
CA ALA A 290 -29.97 -11.10 0.45
C ALA A 290 -28.67 -10.37 0.08
N SER A 291 -27.51 -10.93 0.42
CA SER A 291 -26.19 -10.35 0.12
C SER A 291 -25.65 -10.78 -1.25
N TYR A 292 -26.22 -11.82 -1.86
CA TYR A 292 -25.70 -12.42 -3.10
C TYR A 292 -26.35 -11.90 -4.39
N SER A 293 -27.56 -11.34 -4.34
CA SER A 293 -28.14 -10.65 -5.51
C SER A 293 -27.33 -9.40 -5.90
N GLU A 294 -26.65 -8.76 -4.95
CA GLU A 294 -25.74 -7.64 -5.22
C GLU A 294 -24.36 -8.07 -5.74
N VAL A 295 -23.92 -9.30 -5.46
CA VAL A 295 -22.58 -9.79 -5.88
C VAL A 295 -22.55 -10.17 -7.37
N SER A 296 -23.66 -10.71 -7.91
CA SER A 296 -23.73 -11.00 -9.35
C SER A 296 -23.78 -9.72 -10.22
N GLU A 297 -24.28 -8.60 -9.68
CA GLU A 297 -24.24 -7.29 -10.34
C GLU A 297 -22.91 -6.55 -10.12
N ASN A 298 -22.10 -6.95 -9.13
CA ASN A 298 -20.85 -6.30 -8.74
C ASN A 298 -19.57 -6.81 -9.42
N ARG A 299 -19.68 -7.62 -10.48
CA ARG A 299 -18.53 -7.90 -11.39
C ARG A 299 -17.83 -6.61 -11.84
N SER A 300 -18.58 -5.51 -11.95
CA SER A 300 -18.04 -4.23 -12.38
C SER A 300 -17.19 -3.54 -11.31
N ILE A 301 -17.39 -3.77 -10.01
CA ILE A 301 -16.61 -3.08 -8.97
C ILE A 301 -15.22 -3.72 -8.84
N GLY A 302 -15.13 -5.05 -8.66
CA GLY A 302 -13.83 -5.74 -8.58
C GLY A 302 -12.97 -5.56 -9.83
N SER A 303 -13.58 -5.65 -11.03
CA SER A 303 -12.85 -5.44 -12.28
C SER A 303 -12.54 -3.97 -12.56
N ARG A 304 -13.38 -2.99 -12.21
CA ARG A 304 -13.08 -1.54 -12.39
C ARG A 304 -11.95 -1.09 -11.46
N TYR A 305 -11.92 -1.55 -10.22
CA TYR A 305 -10.85 -1.22 -9.28
C TYR A 305 -9.49 -1.71 -9.78
N MET A 306 -9.45 -2.92 -10.32
CA MET A 306 -8.20 -3.48 -10.82
C MET A 306 -7.87 -3.03 -12.26
N SER A 307 -8.86 -2.71 -13.09
CA SER A 307 -8.65 -2.08 -14.40
C SER A 307 -8.10 -0.66 -14.25
N GLY A 308 -8.52 0.10 -13.24
CA GLY A 308 -7.93 1.40 -12.89
C GLY A 308 -6.46 1.29 -12.45
N TYR A 309 -6.08 0.18 -11.81
CA TYR A 309 -4.69 -0.10 -11.46
C TYR A 309 -3.84 -0.61 -12.64
N ILE A 310 -4.43 -1.37 -13.57
CA ILE A 310 -3.69 -2.03 -14.67
C ILE A 310 -3.52 -1.13 -15.89
N LEU A 311 -4.41 -0.15 -16.09
CA LEU A 311 -4.24 0.88 -17.14
C LEU A 311 -3.23 1.98 -16.74
N ALA A 312 -2.73 1.98 -15.50
CA ALA A 312 -1.81 2.97 -14.95
C ALA A 312 -0.30 2.62 -15.10
N GLY A 313 0.11 2.00 -16.22
CA GLY A 313 1.52 1.95 -16.64
C GLY A 313 1.67 1.78 -18.15
N PRO A 314 2.64 2.42 -18.85
CA PRO A 314 3.86 3.07 -18.36
C PRO A 314 4.06 4.51 -18.88
N SER A 315 4.12 5.51 -17.99
CA SER A 315 4.55 6.88 -18.37
C SER A 315 5.46 7.56 -17.34
N TRP A 316 5.89 6.85 -16.30
CA TRP A 316 6.67 7.40 -15.19
C TRP A 316 8.20 7.15 -15.29
N TYR A 317 8.70 6.64 -16.42
CA TYR A 317 10.12 6.30 -16.60
C TYR A 317 10.89 7.29 -17.49
N LEU A 318 10.76 8.60 -17.27
CA LEU A 318 11.57 9.59 -18.00
C LEU A 318 11.81 10.93 -17.27
N ALA A 319 11.99 10.96 -15.95
CA ALA A 319 12.54 12.16 -15.30
C ALA A 319 13.04 11.87 -13.87
N SER A 320 14.32 11.55 -13.71
CA SER A 320 15.18 11.97 -12.59
C SER A 320 16.56 11.35 -12.71
N ALA A 321 17.36 11.90 -13.63
CA ALA A 321 18.80 11.91 -13.46
C ALA A 321 19.15 12.97 -12.39
N HIS A 322 20.17 12.67 -11.61
CA HIS A 322 20.81 13.51 -10.59
C HIS A 322 20.16 13.52 -9.20
N LEU A 323 20.56 12.54 -8.39
CA LEU A 323 21.01 12.73 -7.01
C LEU A 323 21.87 11.52 -6.61
N ASP A 324 23.04 11.79 -6.04
CA ASP A 324 24.12 10.85 -5.71
C ASP A 324 23.64 9.64 -4.87
N PRO A 325 23.64 8.41 -5.43
CA PRO A 325 23.21 7.19 -4.74
C PRO A 325 24.26 6.57 -3.80
N GLN A 326 25.47 7.12 -3.66
CA GLN A 326 26.57 6.40 -3.02
C GLN A 326 26.56 6.45 -1.47
N LEU A 327 25.78 7.31 -0.81
CA LEU A 327 25.97 7.56 0.63
C LEU A 327 24.95 6.89 1.57
N ALA A 328 23.75 6.50 1.11
CA ALA A 328 22.73 5.89 1.97
C ALA A 328 22.67 4.35 1.91
N VAL A 329 23.34 3.72 0.94
CA VAL A 329 23.35 2.25 0.75
C VAL A 329 24.54 1.57 1.45
N ASN A 330 25.54 2.31 1.94
CA ASN A 330 26.81 1.72 2.36
C ASN A 330 26.90 1.23 3.82
N LEU A 331 25.96 1.56 4.73
CA LEU A 331 26.11 1.23 6.15
C LEU A 331 25.34 -0.03 6.61
N ILE A 332 24.25 -0.40 5.93
CA ILE A 332 23.45 -1.59 6.29
C ILE A 332 23.80 -2.77 5.37
N SER A 333 24.03 -2.51 4.08
CA SER A 333 24.33 -3.57 3.10
C SER A 333 25.73 -4.17 3.24
N ARG A 334 26.77 -3.41 3.63
CA ARG A 334 28.15 -3.95 3.73
C ARG A 334 28.36 -4.91 4.90
N LYS A 335 27.61 -4.77 6.00
CA LYS A 335 27.76 -5.62 7.18
C LYS A 335 27.08 -6.98 7.01
N TYR A 336 26.06 -7.07 6.16
CA TYR A 336 25.32 -8.30 5.88
C TYR A 336 25.64 -8.94 4.53
N ALA A 337 26.03 -8.18 3.49
CA ALA A 337 26.40 -8.75 2.18
C ALA A 337 27.65 -9.65 2.22
N LYS A 338 28.52 -9.51 3.23
CA LYS A 338 29.67 -10.40 3.43
C LYS A 338 29.29 -11.79 3.98
N HIS A 339 28.05 -11.94 4.49
CA HIS A 339 27.51 -13.18 5.05
C HIS A 339 26.40 -13.80 4.20
N LEU A 340 25.82 -13.05 3.26
CA LEU A 340 24.87 -13.59 2.31
C LEU A 340 25.66 -14.30 1.19
N LYS A 341 25.85 -15.62 1.32
CA LYS A 341 26.21 -16.50 0.19
C LYS A 341 25.03 -16.59 -0.80
N LEU A 342 24.60 -15.46 -1.35
CA LEU A 342 23.88 -15.48 -2.61
C LEU A 342 24.94 -15.83 -3.64
N ASP A 343 24.88 -17.04 -4.20
CA ASP A 343 25.83 -17.46 -5.21
C ASP A 343 25.63 -16.59 -6.47
N PHE A 344 26.46 -15.56 -6.58
CA PHE A 344 26.41 -14.57 -7.65
C PHE A 344 26.97 -15.12 -8.97
N GLU A 345 27.67 -16.26 -8.98
CA GLU A 345 28.28 -16.80 -10.20
C GLU A 345 27.30 -17.60 -11.05
N GLU A 346 26.35 -18.32 -10.44
CA GLU A 346 25.35 -19.10 -11.17
C GLU A 346 24.30 -18.20 -11.88
N MET A 347 24.10 -16.98 -11.38
CA MET A 347 23.13 -16.01 -11.92
C MET A 347 23.68 -15.10 -13.04
N ARG A 348 24.99 -15.16 -13.35
CA ARG A 348 25.66 -14.17 -14.22
C ARG A 348 25.71 -14.54 -15.71
N ASN A 349 25.38 -15.77 -16.10
CA ASN A 349 25.52 -16.20 -17.49
C ASN A 349 24.30 -15.90 -18.38
N THR A 350 23.87 -14.63 -18.49
CA THR A 350 23.07 -14.14 -19.64
C THR A 350 23.22 -12.62 -19.83
N THR A 351 24.37 -12.16 -20.32
CA THR A 351 24.44 -10.86 -21.03
C THR A 351 25.56 -10.87 -22.06
N PRO A 352 25.34 -10.48 -23.34
CA PRO A 352 26.40 -10.32 -24.31
C PRO A 352 27.26 -9.09 -24.00
N VAL A 353 28.55 -9.22 -24.27
CA VAL A 353 29.63 -8.25 -24.08
C VAL A 353 29.40 -6.99 -24.93
N ALA A 354 29.47 -5.81 -24.31
CA ALA A 354 29.62 -4.54 -25.03
C ALA A 354 31.12 -4.20 -25.15
N SER A 355 31.57 -4.03 -26.39
CA SER A 355 32.93 -3.65 -26.76
C SER A 355 33.18 -2.14 -26.56
N GLY A 356 34.19 -1.82 -25.76
CA GLY A 356 35.27 -0.88 -26.10
C GLY A 356 35.02 0.63 -26.05
N GLY A 357 35.77 1.32 -25.18
CA GLY A 357 36.24 2.69 -25.41
C GLY A 357 36.15 3.65 -24.21
N GLU A 358 37.13 3.61 -23.30
CA GLU A 358 37.42 4.74 -22.39
C GLU A 358 38.38 5.74 -23.06
N PRO A 359 38.37 7.00 -22.59
CA PRO A 359 39.66 7.63 -22.26
C PRO A 359 39.73 8.26 -20.85
N GLN A 360 40.96 8.23 -20.33
CA GLN A 360 41.46 8.62 -19.00
C GLN A 360 41.45 10.15 -18.73
N VAL A 361 41.02 10.60 -17.53
CA VAL A 361 41.76 11.05 -16.31
C VAL A 361 42.31 12.48 -16.35
N GLU A 362 41.98 13.31 -15.34
CA GLU A 362 42.98 14.02 -14.52
C GLU A 362 42.43 14.56 -13.18
N GLY A 363 43.31 14.58 -12.17
CA GLY A 363 43.05 14.60 -10.73
C GLY A 363 42.62 15.93 -10.08
N SER A 364 42.02 15.81 -8.89
CA SER A 364 42.26 16.74 -7.77
C SER A 364 41.94 16.05 -6.43
N GLU A 365 42.82 16.23 -5.44
CA GLU A 365 42.75 15.69 -4.08
C GLU A 365 41.69 16.39 -3.20
N PRO A 366 41.22 15.77 -2.09
CA PRO A 366 40.01 16.16 -1.40
C PRO A 366 40.26 17.26 -0.34
N THR A 367 39.55 18.37 -0.43
CA THR A 367 39.43 19.34 0.67
C THR A 367 38.31 18.92 1.62
N SER A 368 38.64 18.87 2.91
CA SER A 368 37.71 18.67 4.02
C SER A 368 36.62 19.73 4.02
N ASP A 369 35.37 19.32 3.84
CA ASP A 369 34.22 20.22 4.06
C ASP A 369 33.27 19.64 5.09
N VAL A 370 33.23 20.32 6.23
CA VAL A 370 32.29 20.09 7.33
C VAL A 370 30.95 20.64 6.85
N ARG A 371 29.98 19.76 6.59
CA ARG A 371 28.62 20.20 6.20
C ARG A 371 28.01 21.06 7.31
N PRO A 372 27.53 22.28 7.01
CA PRO A 372 26.78 23.08 7.97
C PRO A 372 25.38 22.47 8.20
N PRO A 373 24.73 22.74 9.34
CA PRO A 373 23.42 22.20 9.67
C PRO A 373 22.33 22.76 8.74
N MET A 374 21.41 21.90 8.28
CA MET A 374 20.30 22.26 7.41
C MET A 374 19.36 23.28 8.09
N SER A 375 19.17 24.44 7.46
CA SER A 375 18.16 25.42 7.87
C SER A 375 16.74 24.93 7.53
N LYS A 376 15.77 25.12 8.43
CA LYS A 376 14.34 24.95 8.12
C LYS A 376 13.97 25.83 6.92
N GLN A 377 13.60 25.25 5.78
CA GLN A 377 13.04 26.01 4.65
C GLN A 377 11.71 26.63 5.09
N THR A 378 11.61 27.96 5.02
CA THR A 378 10.42 28.74 5.35
C THR A 378 9.59 29.00 4.10
N HIS A 379 8.32 28.60 4.11
CA HIS A 379 7.35 28.91 3.05
C HIS A 379 6.47 30.07 3.49
N THR A 380 6.07 30.94 2.56
CA THR A 380 5.17 32.08 2.82
C THR A 380 3.93 32.00 1.93
N VAL A 381 2.80 32.55 2.39
CA VAL A 381 1.55 32.61 1.60
C VAL A 381 1.23 34.05 1.25
N ARG A 382 0.83 34.29 0.00
CA ARG A 382 0.38 35.59 -0.51
C ARG A 382 -0.76 35.42 -1.52
N LYS A 383 -1.46 36.52 -1.83
CA LYS A 383 -2.40 36.54 -2.97
C LYS A 383 -1.65 36.25 -4.27
N ALA A 384 -2.28 35.44 -5.12
CA ALA A 384 -1.81 35.18 -6.47
C ALA A 384 -1.92 36.43 -7.33
N THR A 385 -1.00 36.57 -8.27
CA THR A 385 -0.92 37.63 -9.26
C THR A 385 -0.95 37.00 -10.65
N LEU A 386 -1.16 37.80 -11.69
CA LEU A 386 -1.19 37.28 -13.07
C LEU A 386 0.14 36.64 -13.49
N SER A 387 1.27 37.04 -12.89
CA SER A 387 2.57 36.40 -13.15
C SER A 387 2.69 34.99 -12.59
N ASP A 388 1.83 34.61 -11.63
CA ASP A 388 1.80 33.25 -11.07
C ASP A 388 1.00 32.28 -11.95
N ALA A 389 0.25 32.77 -12.95
CA ALA A 389 -0.64 31.96 -13.78
C ALA A 389 0.07 30.76 -14.44
N PRO A 390 1.29 30.88 -15.01
CA PRO A 390 1.99 29.74 -15.58
C PRO A 390 2.34 28.65 -14.56
N GLU A 391 2.82 29.04 -13.37
CA GLU A 391 3.18 28.08 -12.32
C GLU A 391 1.94 27.40 -11.72
N ILE A 392 0.85 28.16 -11.52
CA ILE A 392 -0.44 27.61 -11.06
C ILE A 392 -1.04 26.66 -12.11
N ALA A 393 -0.98 27.01 -13.39
CA ALA A 393 -1.44 26.16 -14.49
C ALA A 393 -0.67 24.84 -14.53
N SER A 394 0.67 24.90 -14.51
CA SER A 394 1.53 23.72 -14.50
C SER A 394 1.27 22.82 -13.29
N LEU A 395 1.25 23.40 -12.09
CA LEU A 395 1.00 22.67 -10.85
C LEU A 395 -0.42 22.07 -10.81
N GLY A 396 -1.42 22.86 -11.24
CA GLY A 396 -2.80 22.44 -11.33
C GLY A 396 -3.00 21.25 -12.26
N ALA A 397 -2.44 21.32 -13.46
CA ALA A 397 -2.47 20.24 -14.43
C ALA A 397 -1.77 18.98 -13.93
N GLU A 398 -0.61 19.11 -13.28
CA GLU A 398 0.13 17.97 -12.72
C GLU A 398 -0.68 17.27 -11.60
N VAL A 399 -1.17 18.04 -10.62
CA VAL A 399 -1.93 17.48 -9.50
C VAL A 399 -3.26 16.89 -9.98
N PHE A 400 -3.95 17.56 -10.91
CA PHE A 400 -5.19 17.05 -11.48
C PHE A 400 -4.98 15.76 -12.27
N ARG A 401 -3.97 15.71 -13.17
CA ARG A 401 -3.63 14.50 -13.92
C ARG A 401 -3.24 13.36 -13.00
N LYS A 402 -2.52 13.65 -11.90
CA LYS A 402 -2.17 12.64 -10.90
C LYS A 402 -3.39 12.13 -10.11
N THR A 403 -4.39 12.97 -9.89
CA THR A 403 -5.59 12.64 -9.11
C THR A 403 -6.64 11.91 -9.96
N PHE A 404 -6.88 12.38 -11.19
CA PHE A 404 -7.98 11.93 -12.05
C PHE A 404 -7.53 11.28 -13.37
N GLY A 405 -6.24 11.28 -13.68
CA GLY A 405 -5.72 10.71 -14.93
C GLY A 405 -5.96 9.19 -15.08
N HIS A 406 -6.31 8.52 -13.99
CA HIS A 406 -6.64 7.09 -13.97
C HIS A 406 -8.16 6.83 -13.96
N SER A 407 -8.98 7.87 -13.80
CA SER A 407 -10.43 7.75 -13.54
C SER A 407 -11.32 8.13 -14.73
N ALA A 408 -10.73 8.61 -15.84
CA ALA A 408 -11.44 8.95 -17.08
C ALA A 408 -10.51 8.80 -18.30
N PRO A 409 -11.05 8.71 -19.54
CA PRO A 409 -10.25 8.66 -20.76
C PRO A 409 -9.24 9.81 -20.87
N GLU A 410 -8.05 9.54 -21.39
CA GLU A 410 -6.97 10.53 -21.52
C GLU A 410 -7.40 11.80 -22.27
N ALA A 411 -8.25 11.65 -23.29
CA ALA A 411 -8.81 12.78 -24.02
C ALA A 411 -9.71 13.66 -23.15
N ASP A 412 -10.51 13.09 -22.25
CA ASP A 412 -11.40 13.84 -21.36
C ASP A 412 -10.61 14.55 -20.25
N VAL A 413 -9.59 13.87 -19.71
CA VAL A 413 -8.64 14.47 -18.75
C VAL A 413 -7.88 15.62 -19.40
N GLN A 414 -7.41 15.44 -20.64
CA GLN A 414 -6.65 16.47 -21.35
C GLN A 414 -7.55 17.65 -21.74
N ASN A 415 -8.78 17.41 -22.21
CA ASN A 415 -9.76 18.47 -22.46
C ASN A 415 -10.04 19.28 -21.18
N TYR A 416 -10.25 18.60 -20.04
CA TYR A 416 -10.46 19.28 -18.78
C TYR A 416 -9.24 20.12 -18.38
N ILE A 417 -8.03 19.60 -18.58
CA ILE A 417 -6.77 20.33 -18.32
C ILE A 417 -6.64 21.55 -19.22
N ASP A 418 -6.90 21.41 -20.51
CA ASP A 418 -6.80 22.52 -21.48
C ASP A 418 -7.82 23.62 -21.17
N GLU A 419 -9.01 23.24 -20.70
CA GLU A 419 -10.06 24.18 -20.28
C GLU A 419 -9.77 24.85 -18.92
N ASN A 420 -9.32 24.09 -17.91
CA ASN A 420 -9.28 24.55 -16.51
C ASN A 420 -7.89 24.89 -15.98
N TYR A 421 -6.84 24.38 -16.62
CA TYR A 421 -5.44 24.48 -16.21
C TYR A 421 -4.51 24.93 -17.36
N SER A 422 -5.05 25.54 -18.43
CA SER A 422 -4.27 26.38 -19.34
C SER A 422 -3.86 27.69 -18.68
N VAL A 423 -2.81 28.33 -19.19
CA VAL A 423 -2.37 29.65 -18.68
C VAL A 423 -3.50 30.67 -18.86
N GLU A 424 -4.23 30.59 -19.97
CA GLU A 424 -5.38 31.42 -20.29
C GLU A 424 -6.54 31.15 -19.31
N GLY A 425 -6.89 29.88 -19.07
CA GLY A 425 -7.95 29.49 -18.13
C GLY A 425 -7.64 29.90 -16.69
N VAL A 426 -6.39 29.71 -16.24
CA VAL A 426 -5.95 30.17 -14.92
C VAL A 426 -5.93 31.69 -14.84
N THR A 427 -5.49 32.40 -15.88
CA THR A 427 -5.52 33.86 -15.93
C THR A 427 -6.96 34.38 -15.80
N ALA A 428 -7.90 33.78 -16.51
CA ALA A 428 -9.32 34.12 -16.40
C ALA A 428 -9.85 33.86 -14.99
N HIS A 429 -9.45 32.75 -14.35
CA HIS A 429 -9.79 32.46 -12.96
C HIS A 429 -9.23 33.49 -11.97
N LEU A 430 -7.97 33.91 -12.13
CA LEU A 430 -7.33 34.91 -11.27
C LEU A 430 -7.95 36.31 -11.40
N GLN A 431 -8.56 36.61 -12.54
CA GLN A 431 -9.25 37.88 -12.80
C GLN A 431 -10.72 37.85 -12.36
N HIS A 432 -11.28 36.67 -12.03
CA HIS A 432 -12.70 36.53 -11.73
C HIS A 432 -13.04 37.10 -10.35
N SER A 433 -13.96 38.07 -10.28
CA SER A 433 -14.25 38.82 -9.04
C SER A 433 -14.84 37.99 -7.90
N SER A 434 -15.43 36.83 -8.20
CA SER A 434 -15.94 35.92 -7.18
C SER A 434 -14.89 34.94 -6.64
N ARG A 435 -13.65 34.98 -7.14
CA ARG A 435 -12.60 34.03 -6.78
C ARG A 435 -11.39 34.78 -6.21
N GLU A 436 -10.81 34.22 -5.18
CA GLU A 436 -9.55 34.71 -4.62
C GLU A 436 -8.59 33.53 -4.47
N THR A 437 -7.44 33.62 -5.15
CA THR A 437 -6.42 32.57 -5.14
C THR A 437 -5.22 33.02 -4.32
N LEU A 438 -4.74 32.13 -3.46
CA LEU A 438 -3.53 32.26 -2.65
C LEU A 438 -2.48 31.29 -3.15
N VAL A 439 -1.21 31.70 -3.16
CA VAL A 439 -0.06 30.84 -3.46
C VAL A 439 0.85 30.73 -2.26
N ALA A 440 1.37 29.53 -2.02
CA ALA A 440 2.46 29.27 -1.11
C ALA A 440 3.77 29.26 -1.91
N VAL A 441 4.73 30.11 -1.56
CA VAL A 441 6.00 30.24 -2.25
C VAL A 441 7.18 29.84 -1.35
N ASP A 442 8.21 29.27 -1.95
CA ASP A 442 9.49 29.01 -1.27
C ASP A 442 10.37 30.27 -1.18
N ALA A 443 11.57 30.12 -0.60
CA ALA A 443 12.50 31.23 -0.41
C ALA A 443 13.01 31.83 -1.75
N GLU A 444 12.94 31.05 -2.83
CA GLU A 444 13.29 31.48 -4.18
C GLU A 444 12.09 32.10 -4.94
N GLY A 445 10.92 32.15 -4.31
CA GLY A 445 9.70 32.73 -4.88
C GLY A 445 8.89 31.78 -5.76
N ARG A 446 9.26 30.50 -5.86
CA ARG A 446 8.57 29.50 -6.68
C ARG A 446 7.30 29.02 -6.00
N VAL A 447 6.24 28.80 -6.76
CA VAL A 447 4.96 28.31 -6.25
C VAL A 447 5.09 26.83 -5.88
N LYS A 448 4.81 26.50 -4.62
CA LYS A 448 4.80 25.14 -4.04
C LYS A 448 3.41 24.64 -3.66
N GLY A 449 2.40 25.49 -3.82
CA GLY A 449 1.01 25.16 -3.59
C GLY A 449 0.12 26.36 -3.86
N TYR A 450 -1.16 26.11 -4.13
CA TYR A 450 -2.15 27.17 -4.22
C TYR A 450 -3.49 26.71 -3.67
N ALA A 451 -4.30 27.67 -3.23
CA ALA A 451 -5.68 27.45 -2.85
C ALA A 451 -6.59 28.54 -3.41
N THR A 452 -7.82 28.18 -3.77
CA THR A 452 -8.81 29.12 -4.31
C THR A 452 -10.07 29.11 -3.46
N LEU A 453 -10.44 30.30 -2.97
CA LEU A 453 -11.71 30.58 -2.34
C LEU A 453 -12.70 31.11 -3.38
N THR A 454 -13.86 30.50 -3.53
CA THR A 454 -14.91 30.90 -4.47
C THR A 454 -16.18 31.32 -3.73
N LYS A 455 -16.77 32.44 -4.16
CA LYS A 455 -17.98 33.03 -3.58
C LYS A 455 -19.20 32.73 -4.45
N GLY A 456 -20.34 32.50 -3.82
CA GLY A 456 -21.63 32.36 -4.51
C GLY A 456 -21.89 30.98 -5.13
N THR A 457 -21.10 29.97 -4.77
CA THR A 457 -21.33 28.56 -5.15
C THR A 457 -22.04 27.81 -4.03
N SER A 458 -22.78 26.76 -4.41
CA SER A 458 -23.64 25.99 -3.51
C SER A 458 -23.85 24.58 -4.07
N GLU A 459 -24.18 23.64 -3.19
CA GLU A 459 -24.65 22.29 -3.51
C GLU A 459 -25.93 22.01 -2.71
N PRO A 460 -26.82 21.10 -3.14
CA PRO A 460 -28.10 20.85 -2.46
C PRO A 460 -27.97 20.58 -0.94
N CYS A 461 -26.87 19.94 -0.52
CA CYS A 461 -26.61 19.62 0.89
C CYS A 461 -26.04 20.77 1.73
N VAL A 462 -25.72 21.91 1.13
CA VAL A 462 -25.24 23.13 1.83
C VAL A 462 -26.02 24.38 1.43
N ASP A 463 -27.13 24.24 0.69
CA ASP A 463 -27.84 25.38 0.11
C ASP A 463 -28.46 26.30 1.17
N ASP A 464 -28.95 25.69 2.25
CA ASP A 464 -29.51 26.36 3.43
C ASP A 464 -28.46 26.96 4.37
N VAL A 465 -27.17 26.67 4.16
CA VAL A 465 -26.09 27.20 5.01
C VAL A 465 -25.83 28.68 4.64
N PRO A 466 -26.02 29.62 5.58
CA PRO A 466 -25.83 31.05 5.33
C PRO A 466 -24.35 31.43 5.34
N ASP A 467 -24.01 32.51 4.64
CA ASP A 467 -22.68 33.14 4.66
C ASP A 467 -21.55 32.12 4.42
N LYS A 468 -21.72 31.27 3.42
CA LYS A 468 -20.76 30.23 3.04
C LYS A 468 -19.87 30.66 1.87
N ALA A 469 -18.63 30.20 1.88
CA ALA A 469 -17.73 30.25 0.72
C ALA A 469 -17.10 28.87 0.48
N GLU A 470 -16.68 28.61 -0.76
CA GLU A 470 -16.15 27.33 -1.17
C GLU A 470 -14.62 27.37 -1.20
N LEU A 471 -13.95 26.47 -0.48
CA LEU A 471 -12.56 26.11 -0.75
C LEU A 471 -12.54 25.19 -1.97
N GLN A 472 -12.58 25.79 -3.15
CA GLN A 472 -12.80 25.08 -4.41
C GLN A 472 -11.57 24.29 -4.87
N ARG A 473 -10.35 24.77 -4.56
CA ARG A 473 -9.10 24.09 -4.91
C ARG A 473 -8.09 24.26 -3.78
N LEU A 474 -7.36 23.19 -3.45
CA LEU A 474 -6.18 23.23 -2.58
C LEU A 474 -5.19 22.18 -3.07
N TYR A 475 -4.19 22.62 -3.81
CA TYR A 475 -3.17 21.75 -4.40
C TYR A 475 -1.79 22.10 -3.86
N VAL A 476 -0.99 21.07 -3.62
CA VAL A 476 0.38 21.17 -3.12
C VAL A 476 1.28 20.39 -4.06
N ASP A 477 2.39 21.00 -4.42
CA ASP A 477 3.43 20.41 -5.26
C ASP A 477 3.95 19.10 -4.63
N ALA A 478 4.19 18.10 -5.46
CA ALA A 478 4.64 16.78 -5.00
C ALA A 478 5.98 16.86 -4.24
N SER A 479 6.88 17.76 -4.63
CA SER A 479 8.17 18.01 -3.96
C SER A 479 8.02 18.65 -2.58
N ALA A 480 6.84 19.20 -2.26
CA ALA A 480 6.56 19.91 -1.03
C ALA A 480 5.52 19.22 -0.12
N LEU A 481 5.12 17.99 -0.46
CA LEU A 481 4.27 17.17 0.40
C LEU A 481 4.96 16.86 1.74
N GLY A 482 4.19 16.91 2.83
CA GLY A 482 4.71 16.69 4.19
C GLY A 482 5.42 17.90 4.82
N MET A 483 5.60 19.00 4.09
CA MET A 483 6.23 20.24 4.61
C MET A 483 5.23 21.19 5.29
N GLY A 484 3.98 20.79 5.46
CA GLY A 484 2.94 21.60 6.12
C GLY A 484 2.29 22.69 5.26
N ILE A 485 2.62 22.77 3.96
CA ILE A 485 2.08 23.78 3.03
C ILE A 485 0.55 23.72 2.95
N GLY A 486 -0.04 22.53 2.86
CA GLY A 486 -1.50 22.40 2.78
C GLY A 486 -2.22 23.04 3.97
N GLY A 487 -1.70 22.84 5.18
CA GLY A 487 -2.27 23.48 6.38
C GLY A 487 -1.96 24.97 6.48
N LEU A 488 -0.87 25.44 5.84
CA LEU A 488 -0.57 26.87 5.73
C LEU A 488 -1.56 27.57 4.80
N LEU A 489 -1.85 26.97 3.64
CA LEU A 489 -2.83 27.46 2.67
C LEU A 489 -4.25 27.42 3.24
N GLU A 490 -4.65 26.33 3.91
CA GLU A 490 -6.00 26.23 4.48
C GLU A 490 -6.25 27.31 5.54
N ARG A 491 -5.31 27.55 6.46
CA ARG A 491 -5.40 28.65 7.43
C ARG A 491 -5.52 30.01 6.75
N ALA A 492 -4.72 30.25 5.72
CA ALA A 492 -4.78 31.52 5.00
C ALA A 492 -6.10 31.72 4.24
N VAL A 493 -6.71 30.64 3.74
CA VAL A 493 -8.06 30.69 3.15
C VAL A 493 -9.11 30.93 4.22
N GLU A 494 -8.97 30.33 5.41
CA GLU A 494 -9.86 30.59 6.54
C GLU A 494 -9.84 32.07 6.94
N ASP A 495 -8.66 32.66 7.10
CA ASP A 495 -8.48 34.08 7.42
C ASP A 495 -9.14 34.95 6.34
N LEU A 496 -8.90 34.63 5.06
CA LEU A 496 -9.51 35.34 3.93
C LEU A 496 -11.05 35.24 3.92
N ALA A 497 -11.60 34.08 4.27
CA ALA A 497 -13.05 33.88 4.35
C ALA A 497 -13.66 34.68 5.51
N ARG A 498 -13.00 34.71 6.68
CA ARG A 498 -13.43 35.53 7.83
C ARG A 498 -13.40 37.02 7.50
N GLU A 499 -12.33 37.50 6.87
CA GLU A 499 -12.21 38.89 6.39
C GLU A 499 -13.31 39.25 5.38
N GLY A 500 -13.71 38.29 4.54
CA GLY A 500 -14.82 38.40 3.60
C GLY A 500 -16.22 38.36 4.24
N GLY A 501 -16.32 38.18 5.55
CA GLY A 501 -17.59 38.11 6.28
C GLY A 501 -18.29 36.74 6.23
N PHE A 502 -17.61 35.70 5.74
CA PHE A 502 -18.16 34.34 5.72
C PHE A 502 -18.08 33.68 7.09
N ARG A 503 -19.08 32.86 7.41
CA ARG A 503 -19.18 32.08 8.66
C ARG A 503 -18.97 30.59 8.46
N HIS A 504 -18.96 30.14 7.21
CA HIS A 504 -18.77 28.74 6.86
C HIS A 504 -17.86 28.58 5.66
N LEU A 505 -17.02 27.54 5.69
CA LEU A 505 -16.32 27.03 4.52
C LEU A 505 -16.89 25.67 4.15
N TRP A 506 -17.12 25.46 2.86
CA TRP A 506 -17.43 24.14 2.33
C TRP A 506 -16.45 23.77 1.23
N LEU A 507 -16.32 22.47 0.96
CA LEU A 507 -15.49 21.93 -0.11
C LEU A 507 -16.05 20.62 -0.64
N GLY A 508 -15.74 20.32 -1.90
CA GLY A 508 -15.83 18.97 -2.46
C GLY A 508 -14.49 18.26 -2.36
N VAL A 509 -14.50 16.98 -2.00
CA VAL A 509 -13.31 16.13 -2.03
C VAL A 509 -13.63 14.74 -2.54
N TRP A 510 -12.91 14.30 -3.57
CA TRP A 510 -13.08 12.99 -4.17
C TRP A 510 -13.07 11.85 -3.15
N GLU A 511 -14.03 10.93 -3.28
CA GLU A 511 -14.29 9.88 -2.30
C GLU A 511 -13.13 8.91 -2.08
N GLU A 512 -12.20 8.80 -3.04
CA GLU A 512 -10.99 7.98 -2.94
C GLU A 512 -9.77 8.77 -2.41
N ASN A 513 -9.85 10.11 -2.30
CA ASN A 513 -8.74 10.93 -1.80
C ASN A 513 -8.65 10.90 -0.26
N HIS A 514 -8.25 9.77 0.32
CA HIS A 514 -8.22 9.57 1.77
C HIS A 514 -7.21 10.47 2.50
N VAL A 515 -6.14 10.90 1.82
CA VAL A 515 -5.14 11.79 2.40
C VAL A 515 -5.75 13.18 2.62
N ALA A 516 -6.42 13.74 1.60
CA ALA A 516 -7.08 15.03 1.72
C ALA A 516 -8.22 14.98 2.74
N LYS A 517 -9.06 13.93 2.73
CA LYS A 517 -10.15 13.76 3.72
C LYS A 517 -9.65 13.81 5.16
N ARG A 518 -8.60 13.06 5.50
CA ARG A 518 -8.01 13.09 6.86
C ARG A 518 -7.44 14.46 7.22
N ALA A 519 -6.85 15.17 6.25
CA ALA A 519 -6.37 16.53 6.48
C ALA A 519 -7.53 17.49 6.78
N TYR A 520 -8.60 17.45 5.99
CA TYR A 520 -9.79 18.26 6.19
C TYR A 520 -10.51 17.94 7.50
N GLU A 521 -10.67 16.67 7.86
CA GLU A 521 -11.22 16.25 9.16
C GLU A 521 -10.39 16.82 10.32
N LYS A 522 -9.05 16.74 10.22
CA LYS A 522 -8.13 17.32 11.21
C LYS A 522 -8.25 18.85 11.30
N TRP A 523 -8.55 19.52 10.19
CA TRP A 523 -8.76 20.98 10.16
C TRP A 523 -10.18 21.40 10.57
N GLY A 524 -11.06 20.44 10.89
CA GLY A 524 -12.39 20.69 11.47
C GLY A 524 -13.56 20.58 10.48
N TYR A 525 -13.31 20.15 9.24
CA TYR A 525 -14.38 19.88 8.27
C TYR A 525 -15.10 18.58 8.60
N LYS A 526 -16.41 18.54 8.38
CA LYS A 526 -17.26 17.37 8.56
C LYS A 526 -18.05 17.09 7.28
N ARG A 527 -18.20 15.82 6.90
CA ARG A 527 -19.04 15.45 5.75
C ARG A 527 -20.51 15.80 6.04
N VAL A 528 -21.14 16.49 5.09
CA VAL A 528 -22.56 16.89 5.14
C VAL A 528 -23.36 16.40 3.94
N GLY A 529 -22.70 15.91 2.89
CA GLY A 529 -23.35 15.31 1.74
C GLY A 529 -22.36 14.77 0.73
N GLU A 530 -22.81 14.67 -0.51
CA GLU A 530 -22.04 14.24 -1.67
C GLU A 530 -22.55 14.93 -2.93
N HIS A 531 -21.66 15.06 -3.92
CA HIS A 531 -21.94 15.60 -5.23
C HIS A 531 -21.41 14.63 -6.28
N THR A 532 -22.22 14.35 -7.31
CA THR A 532 -21.77 13.57 -8.46
C THR A 532 -21.27 14.51 -9.55
N PHE A 533 -19.96 14.52 -9.77
CA PHE A 533 -19.31 15.24 -10.86
C PHE A 533 -19.01 14.28 -12.01
N TYR A 534 -19.13 14.73 -13.26
CA TYR A 534 -18.84 13.91 -14.44
C TYR A 534 -17.55 14.37 -15.11
N LEU A 535 -16.60 13.43 -15.26
CA LEU A 535 -15.42 13.63 -16.10
C LEU A 535 -15.62 12.81 -17.38
N GLY A 536 -16.07 13.48 -18.45
CA GLY A 536 -16.57 12.78 -19.64
C GLY A 536 -17.89 12.05 -19.34
N SER A 537 -17.95 10.75 -19.62
CA SER A 537 -19.09 9.88 -19.26
C SER A 537 -19.01 9.27 -17.86
N ASP A 538 -17.90 9.46 -17.15
CA ASP A 538 -17.64 8.80 -15.88
C ASP A 538 -18.12 9.63 -14.69
N ALA A 539 -19.08 9.07 -13.95
CA ALA A 539 -19.58 9.64 -12.70
C ALA A 539 -18.54 9.45 -11.57
N GLN A 540 -18.10 10.56 -10.98
CA GLN A 540 -17.25 10.64 -9.81
C GLN A 540 -18.07 11.13 -8.62
N THR A 541 -17.82 10.59 -7.44
CA THR A 541 -18.45 11.09 -6.20
C THR A 541 -17.46 11.93 -5.41
N ASP A 542 -17.82 13.18 -5.15
CA ASP A 542 -17.15 14.05 -4.20
C ASP A 542 -17.92 14.07 -2.88
N TYR A 543 -17.24 13.89 -1.76
CA TYR A 543 -17.81 14.18 -0.46
C TYR A 543 -17.87 15.69 -0.27
N VAL A 544 -19.06 16.18 0.07
CA VAL A 544 -19.22 17.59 0.45
C VAL A 544 -18.94 17.70 1.94
N MET A 545 -17.95 18.51 2.29
CA MET A 545 -17.54 18.74 3.67
C MET A 545 -17.72 20.21 4.06
N LEU A 546 -18.15 20.45 5.30
CA LEU A 546 -18.47 21.76 5.86
C LEU A 546 -17.69 22.01 7.16
N LYS A 547 -17.20 23.23 7.33
CA LYS A 547 -16.54 23.73 8.53
C LYS A 547 -17.17 25.07 8.91
N ALA A 548 -17.52 25.23 10.18
CA ALA A 548 -17.87 26.54 10.74
C ALA A 548 -16.59 27.32 11.05
N LEU A 549 -16.61 28.63 10.76
CA LEU A 549 -15.53 29.57 11.06
C LEU A 549 -15.82 30.26 12.40
#